data_AF-A0A2E1V5U8-F1
#
_entry.id   AF-A0A2E1V5U8-F1
#
_cell.length_a   1.000
_cell.length_b   1.000
_cell.length_c   1.000
_cell.angle_alpha   90.00
_cell.angle_beta   90.00
_cell.angle_gamma   90.00
#
_symmetry.space_group_name_H-M   'P 1'
#
loop_
_entity.id
_entity.type
_entity.pdbx_description
1 polymer ?
#
loop_
_entity_poly.entity_id
_entity_poly.type
_entity_poly.pdbx_seq_one_letter_code
_entity_poly.pdbx_strand_id
1 'polypeptide(L)'
;YILTCVLYYFRRQCRPFWISSVSQVPAAVGLVGETFVDVFPGLDQDAMPSPRHLGLATQIMARHRAAFGVSEDAAFRPDRFVIEDAYKGGSDHLKKARANATDHRIGAYNTLCSQELDYNRGDDFLQIGRANAEAARRILRRRLAGLTGVGFSLQLGSLFLSSLVAPLAQWLNPARSQGDLRARKGTS
;
A
#
# COMPACT_ATOMS: atom_id res chain seq x y z
N TYR A 1 -1.08 -6.86 -7.40
CA TYR A 1 -1.12 -6.11 -6.13
C TYR A 1 -2.34 -5.19 -6.02
N ILE A 2 -2.47 -4.10 -6.78
CA ILE A 2 -3.51 -3.07 -6.54
C ILE A 2 -4.96 -3.56 -6.70
N LEU A 3 -5.25 -4.41 -7.69
CA LEU A 3 -6.59 -5.00 -7.86
C LEU A 3 -6.95 -5.91 -6.66
N THR A 4 -5.97 -6.64 -6.14
CA THR A 4 -6.12 -7.46 -4.94
C THR A 4 -6.54 -6.62 -3.74
N CYS A 5 -6.03 -5.39 -3.60
CA CYS A 5 -6.45 -4.47 -2.54
C CYS A 5 -7.94 -4.09 -2.65
N VAL A 6 -8.48 -3.94 -3.86
CA VAL A 6 -9.92 -3.68 -4.07
C VAL A 6 -10.75 -4.89 -3.66
N LEU A 7 -10.38 -6.08 -4.15
CA LEU A 7 -11.09 -7.32 -3.77
C LEU A 7 -11.03 -7.56 -2.26
N TYR A 8 -9.88 -7.28 -1.64
CA TYR A 8 -9.71 -7.40 -0.20
C TYR A 8 -10.53 -6.36 0.57
N TYR A 9 -10.66 -5.13 0.06
CA TYR A 9 -11.56 -4.11 0.63
C TYR A 9 -13.02 -4.60 0.68
N PHE A 10 -13.52 -5.16 -0.43
CA PHE A 10 -14.87 -5.74 -0.48
C PHE A 10 -15.01 -6.96 0.43
N ARG A 11 -14.00 -7.84 0.45
CA ARG A 11 -13.95 -9.00 1.36
C ARG A 11 -13.92 -8.58 2.84
N ARG A 12 -13.39 -7.40 3.15
CA ARG A 12 -13.44 -6.76 4.47
C ARG A 12 -14.74 -6.00 4.75
N GLN A 13 -15.82 -6.27 4.01
CA GLN A 13 -17.11 -5.60 4.18
C GLN A 13 -16.98 -4.07 4.03
N CYS A 14 -16.15 -3.62 3.08
CA CYS A 14 -15.86 -2.21 2.84
C CYS A 14 -15.26 -1.47 4.05
N ARG A 15 -14.60 -2.18 4.98
CA ARG A 15 -13.87 -1.56 6.09
C ARG A 15 -12.49 -1.10 5.61
N PRO A 16 -12.11 0.17 5.82
CA PRO A 16 -10.80 0.67 5.45
C PRO A 16 -9.67 -0.13 6.09
N PHE A 17 -8.54 -0.23 5.39
CA PHE A 17 -7.33 -0.85 5.92
C PHE A 17 -6.08 -0.11 5.43
N TRP A 18 -4.99 -0.28 6.18
CA TRP A 18 -3.70 0.31 5.85
C TRP A 18 -2.93 -0.63 4.92
N ILE A 19 -2.20 -0.04 3.99
CA ILE A 19 -1.28 -0.74 3.09
C ILE A 19 0.11 -0.17 3.27
N SER A 20 1.11 -1.01 3.02
CA SER A 20 2.49 -0.59 2.92
C SER A 20 3.11 -1.10 1.63
N SER A 21 4.07 -0.33 1.12
CA SER A 21 4.86 -0.64 -0.06
C SER A 21 6.30 -0.22 0.20
N VAL A 22 7.25 -0.99 -0.31
CA VAL A 22 8.68 -0.69 -0.27
C VAL A 22 9.19 -0.61 -1.70
N SER A 23 9.80 0.51 -2.09
CA SER A 23 10.28 0.71 -3.47
C SER A 23 11.23 1.90 -3.63
N GLN A 24 12.33 1.69 -4.36
CA GLN A 24 13.17 2.73 -5.00
C GLN A 24 12.67 3.22 -6.37
N VAL A 25 11.71 2.53 -7.00
CA VAL A 25 11.29 2.84 -8.39
C VAL A 25 10.25 3.97 -8.42
N PRO A 26 10.50 5.10 -9.12
CA PRO A 26 9.57 6.23 -9.18
C PRO A 26 8.18 5.83 -9.68
N ALA A 27 8.09 4.98 -10.70
CA ALA A 27 6.82 4.50 -11.22
C ALA A 27 5.96 3.78 -10.15
N ALA A 28 6.58 2.98 -9.28
CA ALA A 28 5.88 2.28 -8.21
C ALA A 28 5.50 3.24 -7.07
N VAL A 29 6.39 4.17 -6.71
CA VAL A 29 6.13 5.20 -5.69
C VAL A 29 4.94 6.09 -6.09
N GLY A 30 4.95 6.54 -7.35
CA GLY A 30 3.85 7.32 -7.92
C GLY A 30 2.56 6.54 -8.03
N LEU A 31 2.64 5.25 -8.41
CA LEU A 31 1.46 4.38 -8.48
C LEU A 31 0.75 4.27 -7.12
N VAL A 32 1.48 4.10 -6.03
CA VAL A 32 0.91 4.05 -4.66
C VAL A 32 0.33 5.41 -4.28
N GLY A 33 1.10 6.49 -4.45
CA GLY A 33 0.69 7.86 -4.10
C GLY A 33 -0.56 8.33 -4.84
N GLU A 34 -0.70 7.95 -6.10
CA GLU A 34 -1.88 8.28 -6.89
C GLU A 34 -3.11 7.38 -6.60
N THR A 35 -2.87 6.18 -6.06
CA THR A 35 -3.91 5.15 -5.91
C THR A 35 -4.61 5.23 -4.56
N PHE A 36 -3.83 5.25 -3.49
CA PHE A 36 -4.36 5.20 -2.12
C PHE A 36 -4.64 6.60 -1.59
N VAL A 37 -5.21 6.68 -0.39
CA VAL A 37 -5.41 7.95 0.33
C VAL A 37 -4.52 8.00 1.56
N ASP A 38 -4.31 9.20 2.12
CA ASP A 38 -3.47 9.40 3.30
C ASP A 38 -2.11 8.72 3.13
N VAL A 39 -1.44 8.95 1.98
CA VAL A 39 -0.17 8.30 1.66
C VAL A 39 0.98 9.14 2.19
N PHE A 40 1.90 8.51 2.92
CA PHE A 40 3.16 9.08 3.34
C PHE A 40 4.32 8.09 3.10
N PRO A 41 5.46 8.51 2.53
CA PRO A 41 5.72 9.83 1.98
C PRO A 41 4.94 10.07 0.67
N GLY A 42 4.58 11.34 0.45
CA GLY A 42 3.85 11.83 -0.73
C GLY A 42 4.62 12.91 -1.47
N LEU A 43 3.95 13.65 -2.36
CA LEU A 43 4.57 14.75 -3.12
C LEU A 43 4.72 16.04 -2.31
N ASP A 44 4.02 16.16 -1.18
CA ASP A 44 4.19 17.28 -0.26
C ASP A 44 5.48 17.08 0.55
N GLN A 45 6.51 17.84 0.21
CA GLN A 45 7.84 17.72 0.83
C GLN A 45 7.89 18.33 2.24
N ASP A 46 6.94 19.19 2.60
CA ASP A 46 6.88 19.80 3.92
C ASP A 46 5.99 18.99 4.88
N ALA A 47 5.23 18.03 4.36
CA ALA A 47 4.41 17.14 5.17
C ALA A 47 5.27 16.29 6.11
N MET A 48 4.80 16.19 7.36
CA MET A 48 5.37 15.31 8.39
C MET A 48 4.50 14.05 8.59
N PRO A 49 5.13 12.91 8.94
CA PRO A 49 4.39 11.70 9.20
C PRO A 49 3.48 11.89 10.41
N SER A 50 2.19 11.59 10.26
CA SER A 50 1.31 11.57 11.42
C SER A 50 1.72 10.47 12.41
N PRO A 51 1.38 10.57 13.70
CA PRO A 51 1.73 9.55 14.70
C PRO A 51 1.29 8.12 14.30
N ARG A 52 0.19 8.03 13.55
CA ARG A 52 -0.31 6.75 13.04
C ARG A 52 0.58 6.16 11.95
N HIS A 53 1.09 6.99 11.03
CA HIS A 53 2.07 6.56 10.04
C HIS A 53 3.34 6.08 10.73
N LEU A 54 3.85 6.87 11.69
CA LEU A 54 5.09 6.54 12.40
C LEU A 54 4.97 5.23 13.18
N GLY A 55 3.86 5.02 13.88
CA GLY A 55 3.59 3.78 14.61
C GLY A 55 3.52 2.56 13.69
N LEU A 56 2.85 2.68 12.54
CA LEU A 56 2.79 1.61 11.54
C LEU A 56 4.16 1.32 10.93
N ALA A 57 4.90 2.36 10.54
CA ALA A 57 6.24 2.20 9.97
C ALA A 57 7.19 1.51 10.95
N THR A 58 7.20 1.95 12.21
CA THR A 58 8.02 1.36 13.27
C THR A 58 7.70 -0.13 13.45
N GLN A 59 6.42 -0.49 13.48
CA GLN A 59 6.00 -1.89 13.62
C GLN A 59 6.35 -2.74 12.38
N ILE A 60 6.19 -2.18 11.18
CA ILE A 60 6.56 -2.84 9.93
C ILE A 60 8.06 -3.12 9.90
N MET A 61 8.89 -2.12 10.22
CA MET A 61 10.34 -2.29 10.23
C MET A 61 10.79 -3.29 11.30
N ALA A 62 10.16 -3.29 12.47
CA ALA A 62 10.52 -4.20 13.55
C ALA A 62 10.14 -5.67 13.26
N ARG A 63 9.05 -5.94 12.54
CA ARG A 63 8.46 -7.31 12.46
C ARG A 63 8.26 -7.86 11.06
N HIS A 64 8.21 -7.00 10.04
CA HIS A 64 7.74 -7.37 8.71
C HIS A 64 8.68 -6.94 7.57
N ARG A 65 9.82 -6.30 7.87
CA ARG A 65 10.82 -5.87 6.87
C ARG A 65 11.31 -7.01 5.96
N ALA A 66 11.45 -8.22 6.50
CA ALA A 66 11.89 -9.39 5.75
C ALA A 66 10.92 -9.76 4.60
N ALA A 67 9.62 -9.45 4.75
CA ALA A 67 8.63 -9.66 3.69
C ALA A 67 8.86 -8.78 2.46
N PHE A 68 9.65 -7.71 2.60
CA PHE A 68 10.05 -6.80 1.53
C PHE A 68 11.47 -7.08 1.01
N GLY A 69 12.14 -8.13 1.50
CA GLY A 69 13.53 -8.41 1.15
C GLY A 69 14.54 -7.44 1.78
N VAL A 70 14.10 -6.68 2.79
CA VAL A 70 14.93 -5.70 3.50
C VAL A 70 15.79 -6.41 4.54
N SER A 71 17.07 -6.04 4.62
CA SER A 71 18.06 -6.65 5.51
C SER A 71 17.76 -6.37 7.00
N GLU A 72 18.34 -7.20 7.87
CA GLU A 72 18.14 -7.07 9.31
C GLU A 72 18.93 -5.92 9.96
N ASP A 73 19.87 -5.35 9.24
CA ASP A 73 20.72 -4.25 9.69
C ASP A 73 20.44 -2.93 8.95
N ALA A 74 19.49 -2.92 8.00
CA ALA A 74 19.08 -1.72 7.30
C ALA A 74 18.55 -0.66 8.28
N ALA A 75 19.13 0.54 8.22
CA ALA A 75 18.70 1.65 9.05
C ALA A 75 17.38 2.24 8.52
N PHE A 76 16.54 2.73 9.41
CA PHE A 76 15.28 3.37 9.04
C PHE A 76 15.26 4.83 9.46
N ARG A 77 15.08 5.73 8.49
CA ARG A 77 14.94 7.18 8.67
C ARG A 77 13.45 7.54 8.85
N PRO A 78 12.98 7.82 10.07
CA PRO A 78 11.55 7.89 10.38
C PRO A 78 10.88 9.22 9.97
N ASP A 79 11.65 10.25 9.66
CA ASP A 79 11.19 11.56 9.19
C ASP A 79 10.66 11.49 7.74
N ARG A 80 11.32 10.71 6.89
CA ARG A 80 11.03 10.57 5.45
C ARG A 80 10.59 9.15 5.04
N PHE A 81 10.60 8.23 5.99
CA PHE A 81 10.36 6.80 5.78
C PHE A 81 11.27 6.21 4.70
N VAL A 82 12.55 6.52 4.81
CA VAL A 82 13.59 5.96 3.96
C VAL A 82 14.26 4.81 4.70
N ILE A 83 14.33 3.66 4.05
CA ILE A 83 15.10 2.51 4.50
C ILE A 83 16.46 2.64 3.83
N GLU A 84 17.50 2.87 4.61
CA GLU A 84 18.86 3.06 4.13
C GLU A 84 19.54 1.70 3.96
N ASP A 85 20.24 1.53 2.82
CA ASP A 85 20.96 0.28 2.49
C ASP A 85 20.05 -0.95 2.60
N ALA A 86 18.85 -0.86 2.02
CA ALA A 86 17.75 -1.78 2.28
C ALA A 86 18.07 -3.24 1.92
N TYR A 87 18.92 -3.47 0.92
CA TYR A 87 19.15 -4.79 0.31
C TYR A 87 20.46 -5.45 0.70
N LYS A 88 21.16 -4.89 1.68
CA LYS A 88 22.50 -5.33 2.06
C LYS A 88 22.60 -6.84 2.29
N GLY A 89 23.53 -7.48 1.58
CA GLY A 89 23.84 -8.90 1.70
C GLY A 89 23.18 -9.75 0.62
N GLY A 90 22.25 -10.63 1.01
CA GLY A 90 21.70 -11.65 0.09
C GLY A 90 20.70 -11.13 -0.95
N SER A 91 20.18 -9.91 -0.79
CA SER A 91 19.18 -9.30 -1.66
C SER A 91 19.73 -8.20 -2.57
N ASP A 92 21.06 -8.04 -2.68
CA ASP A 92 21.72 -7.01 -3.50
C ASP A 92 21.23 -6.96 -4.96
N HIS A 93 20.83 -8.10 -5.53
CA HIS A 93 20.27 -8.19 -6.89
C HIS A 93 18.94 -7.43 -7.08
N LEU A 94 18.26 -7.05 -5.98
CA LEU A 94 17.05 -6.22 -6.01
C LEU A 94 17.37 -4.72 -6.13
N LYS A 95 18.60 -4.32 -5.83
CA LYS A 95 19.07 -2.94 -5.96
C LYS A 95 18.99 -2.48 -7.41
N LYS A 96 18.43 -1.30 -7.64
CA LYS A 96 18.32 -0.72 -8.98
C LYS A 96 19.16 0.53 -9.07
N ALA A 97 20.01 0.57 -10.09
CA ALA A 97 20.61 1.83 -10.51
C ALA A 97 19.51 2.81 -10.95
N ARG A 98 19.71 4.11 -10.68
CA ARG A 98 18.74 5.16 -11.06
C ARG A 98 18.38 5.12 -12.55
N ALA A 99 19.35 4.82 -13.42
CA ALA A 99 19.16 4.71 -14.86
C ALA A 99 18.25 3.53 -15.27
N ASN A 100 18.18 2.48 -14.44
CA ASN A 100 17.35 1.29 -14.67
C ASN A 100 16.01 1.36 -13.91
N ALA A 101 15.82 2.38 -13.06
CA ALA A 101 14.58 2.62 -12.37
C ALA A 101 13.58 3.28 -13.32
N THR A 102 12.44 2.62 -13.58
CA THR A 102 11.39 3.14 -14.45
C THR A 102 10.83 4.45 -13.91
N ASP A 103 10.91 5.49 -14.73
CA ASP A 103 10.35 6.79 -14.42
C ASP A 103 8.82 6.75 -14.35
N HIS A 104 8.28 7.59 -13.49
CA HIS A 104 6.87 7.88 -13.43
C HIS A 104 6.51 9.00 -14.41
N ARG A 105 5.28 8.94 -14.95
CA ARG A 105 4.76 9.94 -15.91
C ARG A 105 4.68 11.37 -15.33
N ILE A 106 4.44 11.49 -14.03
CA ILE A 106 4.46 12.77 -13.31
C ILE A 106 5.87 12.95 -12.76
N GLY A 107 6.60 13.92 -13.30
CA GLY A 107 8.01 14.18 -12.97
C GLY A 107 8.29 14.45 -11.49
N ALA A 108 7.31 14.99 -10.74
CA ALA A 108 7.45 15.24 -9.31
C ALA A 108 7.83 13.99 -8.50
N TYR A 109 7.34 12.79 -8.88
CA TYR A 109 7.76 11.54 -8.23
C TYR A 109 9.19 11.14 -8.59
N ASN A 110 9.64 11.44 -9.80
CA ASN A 110 11.02 11.18 -10.24
C ASN A 110 11.98 12.07 -9.45
N THR A 111 11.61 13.35 -9.28
CA THR A 111 12.34 14.32 -8.47
C THR A 111 12.38 13.90 -7.01
N LEU A 112 11.23 13.55 -6.41
CA LEU A 112 11.14 13.06 -5.03
C LEU A 112 12.11 11.90 -4.78
N CYS A 113 12.06 10.87 -5.62
CA CYS A 113 12.92 9.70 -5.44
C CYS A 113 14.40 10.03 -5.69
N SER A 114 14.72 10.96 -6.58
CA SER A 114 16.12 11.34 -6.86
C SER A 114 16.70 12.26 -5.79
N GLN A 115 15.87 13.00 -5.06
CA GLN A 115 16.30 13.89 -3.98
C GLN A 115 16.48 13.16 -2.65
N GLU A 116 15.61 12.20 -2.34
CA GLU A 116 15.54 11.57 -1.02
C GLU A 116 16.26 10.22 -0.92
N LEU A 117 16.44 9.51 -2.04
CA LEU A 117 17.03 8.17 -2.07
C LEU A 117 18.45 8.19 -2.62
N ASP A 118 19.36 7.53 -1.91
CA ASP A 118 20.66 7.16 -2.44
C ASP A 118 20.57 5.78 -3.15
N TYR A 119 20.49 5.80 -4.48
CA TYR A 119 20.47 4.59 -5.31
C TYR A 119 21.80 3.81 -5.28
N ASN A 120 22.92 4.49 -5.02
CA ASN A 120 24.22 3.84 -4.92
C ASN A 120 24.37 3.10 -3.61
N ARG A 121 23.71 3.57 -2.53
CA ARG A 121 23.56 2.83 -1.28
C ARG A 121 22.49 1.75 -1.38
N GLY A 122 21.40 2.01 -2.09
CA GLY A 122 20.29 1.07 -2.28
C GLY A 122 19.12 1.38 -1.35
N ASP A 123 18.81 2.66 -1.24
CA ASP A 123 17.74 3.17 -0.39
C ASP A 123 16.36 2.94 -1.01
N ASP A 124 15.40 2.62 -0.17
CA ASP A 124 14.00 2.41 -0.57
C ASP A 124 13.06 3.28 0.26
N PHE A 125 11.97 3.75 -0.35
CA PHE A 125 10.88 4.34 0.41
C PHE A 125 9.99 3.25 1.01
N LEU A 126 9.64 3.40 2.29
CA LEU A 126 8.50 2.74 2.91
C LEU A 126 7.27 3.65 2.80
N GLN A 127 6.43 3.44 1.80
CA GLN A 127 5.16 4.14 1.69
C GLN A 127 4.07 3.44 2.48
N ILE A 128 3.35 4.20 3.29
CA ILE A 128 2.17 3.77 4.02
C ILE A 128 0.99 4.58 3.51
N GLY A 129 -0.11 3.91 3.20
CA GLY A 129 -1.34 4.54 2.76
C GLY A 129 -2.56 3.82 3.28
N ARG A 130 -3.74 4.35 2.96
CA ARG A 130 -5.02 3.77 3.34
C ARG A 130 -5.84 3.40 2.11
N ALA A 131 -6.32 2.16 2.10
CA ALA A 131 -7.32 1.69 1.17
C ALA A 131 -8.71 1.92 1.77
N ASN A 132 -9.52 2.72 1.09
CA ASN A 132 -10.91 3.03 1.45
C ASN A 132 -11.78 3.08 0.18
N ALA A 133 -13.05 3.49 0.33
CA ALA A 133 -13.97 3.64 -0.80
C ALA A 133 -13.42 4.55 -1.92
N GLU A 134 -12.75 5.66 -1.58
CA GLU A 134 -12.18 6.56 -2.59
C GLU A 134 -10.99 5.93 -3.30
N ALA A 135 -10.10 5.22 -2.59
CA ALA A 135 -9.03 4.45 -3.21
C ALA A 135 -9.59 3.38 -4.15
N ALA A 136 -10.60 2.61 -3.71
CA ALA A 136 -11.28 1.64 -4.56
C ALA A 136 -11.91 2.30 -5.81
N ARG A 137 -12.54 3.47 -5.63
CA ARG A 137 -13.12 4.27 -6.72
C ARG A 137 -12.05 4.71 -7.73
N ARG A 138 -10.88 5.19 -7.27
CA ARG A 138 -9.73 5.56 -8.11
C ARG A 138 -9.20 4.37 -8.90
N ILE A 139 -9.04 3.22 -8.25
CA ILE A 139 -8.54 1.99 -8.89
C ILE A 139 -9.51 1.52 -9.98
N LEU A 140 -10.79 1.43 -9.65
CA LEU A 140 -11.84 1.01 -10.58
C LEU A 140 -11.91 1.96 -11.77
N ARG A 141 -11.93 3.28 -11.55
CA ARG A 141 -11.92 4.27 -12.64
C ARG A 141 -10.74 4.11 -13.59
N ARG A 142 -9.52 4.01 -13.06
CA ARG A 142 -8.31 3.86 -13.90
C ARG A 142 -8.37 2.61 -14.78
N ARG A 143 -8.90 1.51 -14.23
CA ARG A 143 -9.06 0.26 -14.97
C ARG A 143 -10.17 0.36 -16.03
N LEU A 144 -11.31 0.96 -15.67
CA LEU A 144 -12.45 1.13 -16.55
C LEU A 144 -12.20 2.14 -17.68
N ALA A 145 -11.37 3.16 -17.44
CA ALA A 145 -11.01 4.15 -18.46
C ALA A 145 -10.29 3.54 -19.68
N GLY A 146 -9.67 2.35 -19.54
CA GLY A 146 -9.07 1.61 -20.65
C GLY A 146 -9.96 0.54 -21.28
N LEU A 147 -11.20 0.39 -20.82
CA LEU A 147 -12.10 -0.71 -21.17
C LEU A 147 -13.35 -0.17 -21.87
N THR A 148 -13.21 0.26 -23.12
CA THR A 148 -14.31 0.70 -23.99
C THR A 148 -15.03 -0.45 -24.70
N GLY A 149 -15.00 -1.67 -24.15
CA GLY A 149 -15.61 -2.87 -24.74
C GLY A 149 -16.71 -3.50 -23.87
N VAL A 150 -17.89 -3.68 -24.44
CA VAL A 150 -19.09 -4.26 -23.81
C VAL A 150 -18.88 -5.68 -23.27
N GLY A 151 -17.88 -6.42 -23.77
CA GLY A 151 -17.63 -7.82 -23.38
C GLY A 151 -16.96 -8.04 -22.02
N PHE A 152 -16.24 -7.06 -21.47
CA PHE A 152 -15.46 -7.26 -20.23
C PHE A 152 -16.23 -6.88 -18.95
N SER A 153 -17.25 -6.02 -19.06
CA SER A 153 -18.17 -5.70 -17.96
C SER A 153 -18.93 -6.94 -17.46
N LEU A 154 -19.26 -7.87 -18.36
CA LEU A 154 -19.89 -9.15 -18.05
C LEU A 154 -18.98 -10.10 -17.24
N GLN A 155 -17.68 -10.17 -17.58
CA GLN A 155 -16.72 -11.00 -16.84
C GLN A 155 -16.33 -10.40 -15.49
N LEU A 156 -16.20 -9.07 -15.39
CA LEU A 156 -16.03 -8.42 -14.09
C LEU A 156 -17.31 -8.58 -13.25
N GLY A 157 -18.48 -8.50 -13.88
CA GLY A 157 -19.77 -8.76 -13.25
C GLY A 157 -19.86 -10.17 -12.67
N SER A 158 -19.41 -11.21 -13.38
CA SER A 158 -19.44 -12.59 -12.89
C SER A 158 -18.42 -12.85 -11.78
N LEU A 159 -17.23 -12.24 -11.84
CA LEU A 159 -16.25 -12.30 -10.76
C LEU A 159 -16.70 -11.51 -9.52
N PHE A 160 -17.31 -10.33 -9.71
CA PHE A 160 -17.92 -9.58 -8.60
C PHE A 160 -19.10 -10.36 -8.00
N LEU A 161 -19.96 -10.93 -8.83
CA LEU A 161 -21.15 -11.68 -8.39
C LEU A 161 -20.75 -12.94 -7.61
N SER A 162 -19.78 -13.72 -8.11
CA SER A 162 -19.22 -14.87 -7.37
C SER A 162 -18.50 -14.44 -6.09
N SER A 163 -17.79 -13.31 -6.10
CA SER A 163 -17.15 -12.75 -4.90
C SER A 163 -18.11 -12.14 -3.88
N LEU A 164 -19.36 -11.87 -4.27
CA LEU A 164 -20.45 -11.36 -3.41
C LEU A 164 -21.29 -12.49 -2.81
N VAL A 165 -21.42 -13.63 -3.49
CA VAL A 165 -22.13 -14.81 -2.96
C VAL A 165 -21.46 -15.35 -1.68
N ALA A 166 -20.11 -15.42 -1.66
CA ALA A 166 -19.37 -15.89 -0.49
C ALA A 166 -19.54 -14.99 0.77
N PRO A 167 -19.40 -13.66 0.71
CA PRO A 167 -19.62 -12.80 1.86
C PRO A 167 -21.10 -12.68 2.25
N LEU A 168 -22.06 -12.77 1.33
CA LEU A 168 -23.48 -12.83 1.68
C LEU A 168 -23.83 -14.11 2.46
N ALA A 169 -23.29 -15.26 2.06
CA ALA A 169 -23.41 -16.51 2.80
C ALA A 169 -22.70 -16.45 4.18
N GLN A 170 -21.59 -15.71 4.29
CA GLN A 170 -20.94 -15.44 5.58
C GLN A 170 -21.70 -14.43 6.45
N TRP A 171 -22.42 -13.48 5.85
CA TRP A 171 -23.22 -12.47 6.54
C TRP A 171 -24.49 -13.07 7.15
N LEU A 172 -25.06 -14.09 6.49
CA LEU A 172 -26.20 -14.87 6.96
C LEU A 172 -25.83 -16.02 7.90
N ASN A 173 -24.55 -16.19 8.25
CA ASN A 173 -24.11 -17.24 9.17
C ASN A 173 -23.98 -16.68 10.61
N PRO A 174 -24.96 -16.92 11.50
CA PRO A 174 -24.94 -16.41 12.88
C PRO A 174 -23.90 -17.09 13.78
N ALA A 175 -23.15 -18.08 13.30
CA ALA A 175 -22.23 -18.89 14.12
C ALA A 175 -20.82 -18.30 14.31
N ARG A 176 -20.50 -17.11 13.77
CA ARG A 176 -19.18 -16.47 13.97
C ARG A 176 -19.25 -15.28 14.92
N SER A 177 -18.61 -15.43 16.08
CA SER A 177 -18.31 -14.32 17.00
C SER A 177 -17.54 -13.21 16.26
N GLN A 178 -18.17 -12.05 16.12
CA GLN A 178 -17.60 -10.87 15.46
C GLN A 178 -16.78 -10.00 16.42
N GLY A 179 -15.92 -10.61 17.24
CA GLY A 179 -14.86 -9.93 17.99
C GLY A 179 -15.32 -8.84 18.97
N ASP A 180 -15.32 -9.18 20.26
CA ASP A 180 -15.28 -8.34 21.45
C ASP A 180 -15.43 -6.81 21.27
N LEU A 181 -16.67 -6.35 21.20
CA LEU A 181 -17.03 -5.09 21.86
C LEU A 181 -17.27 -5.43 23.33
N ARG A 182 -16.21 -5.42 24.15
CA ARG A 182 -16.39 -5.42 25.60
C ARG A 182 -17.13 -4.15 25.99
N ALA A 183 -18.40 -4.30 26.37
CA ALA A 183 -19.14 -3.25 27.06
C ALA A 183 -18.37 -2.87 28.34
N ARG A 184 -18.17 -1.56 28.56
CA ARG A 184 -17.65 -1.02 29.82
C ARG A 184 -18.62 -1.45 30.93
N LYS A 185 -18.21 -2.38 31.81
CA LYS A 185 -18.95 -2.66 33.04
C LYS A 185 -18.99 -1.36 33.85
N GLY A 186 -20.16 -0.75 33.94
CA GLY A 186 -20.43 0.29 34.92
C GLY A 186 -20.37 -0.34 36.30
N THR A 187 -19.50 0.16 37.16
CA THR A 187 -19.48 -0.13 38.59
C THR A 187 -20.50 0.77 39.27
N SER A 188 -21.56 0.16 39.81
CA SER A 188 -22.22 0.65 41.03
C SER A 188 -21.45 0.18 42.24
#